data_AF-A0ABD0NPV6-F1
#
_entry.id   AF-A0ABD0NPV6-F1
#
_cell.length_a   1.000
_cell.length_b   1.000
_cell.length_c   1.000
_cell.angle_alpha   90.00
_cell.angle_beta   90.00
_cell.angle_gamma   90.00
#
_symmetry.space_group_name_H-M   'P 1'
#
loop_
_entity.id
_entity.type
_entity.pdbx_description
1 polymer ?
#
loop_
_entity_poly.entity_id
_entity_poly.type
_entity_poly.pdbx_seq_one_letter_code
_entity_poly.pdbx_strand_id
1 'polypeptide(L)'
;PHNDYFSTQFLLNFSILGTHLVSVEASVVDTSGIEWKTGPKTTVSVKSLEDPYSQQLRHQLQQQQQQQQQSGPQPGPPRNICPR
;
A
#
# COMPACT_ATOMS: atom_id res chain seq x y z
N PRO A 1 17.49 -25.45 -18.50
CA PRO A 1 18.17 -26.13 -17.37
C PRO A 1 19.57 -26.63 -17.79
N HIS A 2 20.61 -26.18 -17.10
CA HIS A 2 21.95 -26.71 -17.25
C HIS A 2 22.33 -27.33 -15.91
N ASN A 3 22.69 -28.61 -15.90
CA ASN A 3 22.99 -29.39 -14.67
C ASN A 3 21.84 -29.40 -13.64
N ASP A 4 20.61 -29.68 -14.07
CA ASP A 4 19.42 -29.75 -13.19
C ASP A 4 19.12 -28.48 -12.37
N TYR A 5 19.68 -27.34 -12.79
CA TYR A 5 19.39 -26.02 -12.22
C TYR A 5 18.71 -25.11 -13.24
N PHE A 6 17.70 -24.38 -12.77
CA PHE A 6 17.09 -23.28 -13.49
C PHE A 6 16.75 -22.14 -12.53
N SER A 7 16.75 -20.91 -13.04
CA SER A 7 16.35 -19.73 -12.29
C SER A 7 15.55 -18.79 -13.20
N THR A 8 14.67 -18.03 -12.59
CA THR A 8 13.88 -16.98 -13.24
C THR A 8 13.56 -15.90 -12.22
N GLN A 9 13.18 -14.72 -12.71
CA GLN A 9 12.86 -13.57 -11.88
C GLN A 9 11.48 -13.04 -12.25
N PHE A 10 10.66 -12.80 -11.23
CA PHE A 10 9.33 -12.22 -11.37
C PHE A 10 9.30 -10.87 -10.67
N LEU A 11 8.72 -9.87 -11.34
CA LEU A 11 8.43 -8.57 -10.75
C LEU A 11 6.93 -8.46 -10.52
N LEU A 12 6.52 -8.16 -9.29
CA LEU A 12 5.12 -7.99 -8.90
C LEU A 12 4.89 -6.55 -8.41
N ASN A 13 3.83 -5.91 -8.91
CA ASN A 13 3.40 -4.60 -8.41
C ASN A 13 2.28 -4.78 -7.37
N PHE A 14 2.42 -4.15 -6.20
CA PHE A 14 1.42 -4.18 -5.13
C PHE A 14 0.70 -2.83 -5.03
N SER A 15 -0.32 -2.62 -5.85
CA SER A 15 -1.08 -1.36 -5.89
C SER A 15 -2.01 -1.15 -4.70
N ILE A 16 -2.19 -2.18 -3.86
CA ILE A 16 -3.04 -2.15 -2.67
C ILE A 16 -2.16 -2.39 -1.44
N LEU A 17 -2.31 -1.53 -0.44
CA LEU A 17 -1.65 -1.68 0.86
C LEU A 17 -2.19 -2.89 1.61
N GLY A 18 -1.34 -3.54 2.41
CA GLY A 18 -1.73 -4.68 3.24
C GLY A 18 -0.75 -5.84 3.17
N THR A 19 -1.19 -7.00 3.65
CA THR A 19 -0.40 -8.24 3.65
C THR A 19 -0.81 -9.09 2.45
N HIS A 20 0.16 -9.43 1.61
CA HIS A 20 0.01 -10.27 0.43
C HIS A 20 0.71 -11.61 0.65
N LEU A 21 0.07 -12.71 0.25
CA LEU A 21 0.69 -14.03 0.25
C LEU A 21 1.06 -14.41 -1.18
N VAL A 22 2.36 -14.49 -1.46
CA VAL A 22 2.89 -14.84 -2.78
C VAL A 22 3.36 -16.29 -2.74
N SER A 23 2.72 -17.15 -3.54
CA SER A 23 3.14 -18.56 -3.68
C SER A 23 3.92 -18.78 -4.96
N VAL A 24 5.00 -19.56 -4.87
CA VAL A 24 5.83 -20.00 -5.99
C VAL A 24 5.76 -21.51 -6.05
N GLU A 25 5.46 -22.03 -7.24
CA GLU A 25 5.36 -23.46 -7.55
C GLU A 25 6.21 -23.75 -8.80
N ALA A 26 6.71 -24.99 -8.89
CA ALA A 26 7.44 -25.47 -10.06
C ALA A 26 6.70 -26.63 -10.72
N SER A 27 6.58 -26.57 -12.04
CA SER A 27 6.07 -27.65 -12.87
C SER A 27 7.02 -27.93 -14.05
N VAL A 28 6.94 -29.15 -14.57
CA VAL A 28 7.68 -29.61 -15.75
C VAL A 28 6.66 -30.08 -16.77
N VAL A 29 6.77 -29.59 -18.00
CA VAL A 29 5.98 -30.09 -19.12
C VAL A 29 6.82 -31.10 -19.88
N ASP A 30 6.29 -32.31 -20.07
CA ASP A 30 6.98 -33.37 -20.80
C ASP A 30 6.81 -33.24 -22.33
N THR A 31 7.41 -34.17 -23.07
CA THR A 31 7.35 -34.21 -24.55
C THR A 31 5.97 -34.53 -25.11
N SER A 32 5.08 -35.08 -24.29
CA SER A 32 3.68 -35.35 -24.63
C SER A 32 2.78 -34.15 -24.31
N GLY A 33 3.33 -33.07 -23.75
CA GLY A 33 2.60 -31.88 -23.33
C GLY A 33 1.92 -32.01 -21.97
N ILE A 34 2.21 -33.07 -21.21
CA ILE A 34 1.62 -33.27 -19.88
C ILE A 34 2.39 -32.44 -18.87
N GLU A 35 1.66 -31.67 -18.05
CA GLU A 35 2.23 -30.92 -16.94
C GLU A 35 2.34 -31.81 -15.70
N TRP A 36 3.55 -31.88 -15.16
CA TRP A 36 3.89 -32.55 -13.92
C TRP A 36 4.25 -31.52 -12.86
N LYS A 37 3.57 -31.53 -11.72
CA LYS A 37 3.95 -30.70 -10.56
C LYS A 37 5.13 -31.35 -9.85
N THR A 38 6.29 -30.70 -9.87
CA THR A 38 7.56 -31.35 -9.51
C THR A 38 8.29 -30.73 -8.32
N GLY A 39 7.73 -29.70 -7.69
CA GLY A 39 8.41 -28.98 -6.61
C GLY A 39 7.55 -28.62 -5.39
N PRO A 40 8.18 -28.21 -4.29
CA PRO A 40 7.47 -27.68 -3.13
C PRO A 40 6.85 -26.31 -3.43
N LYS A 41 5.63 -26.09 -2.93
CA LYS A 41 4.98 -24.78 -2.93
C LYS A 41 5.60 -23.92 -1.82
N THR A 42 6.37 -22.91 -2.21
CA THR A 42 6.91 -21.92 -1.25
C THR A 42 6.00 -20.72 -1.20
N THR A 43 5.64 -20.25 0.00
CA THR A 43 4.82 -19.04 0.16
C THR A 43 5.56 -17.99 0.96
N VAL A 44 5.56 -16.76 0.45
CA VAL A 44 6.21 -15.59 1.05
C VAL A 44 5.13 -14.58 1.42
N SER A 45 5.18 -14.08 2.65
CA SER A 45 4.32 -12.98 3.09
C SER A 45 5.01 -11.65 2.81
N VAL A 46 4.37 -10.80 2.01
CA VAL A 46 4.85 -9.45 1.67
C VAL A 46 3.93 -8.43 2.34
N LYS A 47 4.51 -7.48 3.08
CA LYS A 47 3.75 -6.35 3.65
C LYS A 47 3.98 -5.10 2.80
N SER A 48 2.92 -4.63 2.16
CA SER A 48 2.90 -3.41 1.36
C SER A 48 2.37 -2.27 2.24
N LEU A 49 3.24 -1.30 2.54
CA LEU A 49 2.95 -0.15 3.39
C LEU A 49 2.88 1.13 2.56
N GLU A 50 2.17 2.14 3.09
CA GLU A 50 2.21 3.47 2.49
C GLU A 50 3.65 3.99 2.53
N ASP A 51 4.07 4.62 1.43
CA ASP A 51 5.37 5.24 1.37
C ASP A 51 5.46 6.38 2.43
N PRO A 52 6.56 6.47 3.22
CA PRO A 52 6.68 7.47 4.28
C PRO A 52 6.50 8.91 3.81
N TYR A 53 6.92 9.23 2.58
CA TYR A 53 6.76 10.56 2.01
C TYR A 53 5.28 10.84 1.68
N SER A 54 4.57 9.84 1.17
CA SER A 54 3.11 9.93 0.96
C SER A 54 2.36 10.18 2.27
N GLN A 55 2.77 9.54 3.37
CA GLN A 55 2.19 9.78 4.69
C GLN A 55 2.38 11.23 5.16
N GLN A 56 3.60 11.77 4.99
CA GLN A 56 3.93 13.15 5.36
C GLN A 56 3.15 14.17 4.52
N LEU A 57 3.06 13.97 3.21
CA LEU A 57 2.33 14.86 2.31
C LEU A 57 0.85 14.94 2.69
N ARG A 58 0.22 13.79 2.95
CA ARG A 58 -1.18 13.74 3.40
C ARG A 58 -1.37 14.49 4.71
N HIS A 59 -0.44 14.33 5.66
CA HIS A 59 -0.49 15.04 6.94
C HIS A 59 -0.38 16.57 6.76
N GLN A 60 0.52 17.04 5.89
CA GLN A 60 0.68 18.47 5.60
C GLN A 60 -0.56 19.07 4.92
N LEU A 61 -1.16 18.37 3.96
CA LEU A 61 -2.39 18.80 3.30
C LEU A 61 -3.56 18.92 4.29
N GLN A 62 -3.63 18.03 5.28
CA GLN A 62 -4.69 18.04 6.28
C GLN A 62 -4.56 19.23 7.25
N GLN A 63 -3.34 19.63 7.61
CA GLN A 63 -3.12 20.82 8.45
C GLN A 63 -3.52 22.12 7.74
N GLN A 64 -3.28 22.24 6.44
CA GLN A 64 -3.62 23.45 5.68
C GLN A 64 -5.14 23.65 5.56
N GLN A 65 -5.92 22.57 5.50
CA GLN A 65 -7.38 22.66 5.39
C GLN A 65 -8.06 23.08 6.71
N GLN A 66 -7.50 22.73 7.87
CA GLN A 66 -8.03 23.16 9.17
C GLN A 66 -7.86 24.66 9.44
N GLN A 67 -6.76 25.29 8.98
CA GLN A 67 -6.58 26.74 9.16
C GLN A 67 -7.60 27.56 8.37
N GLN A 68 -8.09 27.07 7.23
CA GLN A 68 -9.01 27.82 6.37
C GLN A 68 -10.48 27.77 6.85
N GLN A 69 -10.83 26.83 7.75
CA GLN A 69 -12.19 26.70 8.28
C GLN A 69 -12.41 27.46 9.59
N GLN A 70 -11.35 27.96 10.25
CA GLN A 70 -11.45 28.87 11.39
C GLN A 70 -11.53 30.36 10.99
N SER A 71 -11.31 30.70 9.73
CA SER A 71 -11.59 32.05 9.21
C SER A 71 -13.06 32.23 8.77
N GLY A 72 -14.00 31.76 9.58
CA GLY A 72 -15.40 32.20 9.50
C GLY A 72 -15.55 33.55 10.21
N PRO A 73 -16.45 34.45 9.77
CA PRO A 73 -16.57 35.79 10.33
C PRO A 73 -16.81 35.74 11.85
N GLN A 74 -15.89 36.33 12.62
CA GLN A 74 -16.01 36.52 14.06
C GLN A 74 -17.38 37.17 14.38
N PRO A 75 -18.16 36.62 15.33
CA PRO A 75 -19.22 37.40 15.97
C PRO A 75 -18.52 38.55 16.71
N GLY A 76 -18.88 39.79 16.37
CA GLY A 76 -18.31 41.00 16.97
C GLY A 76 -18.42 41.02 18.50
N PRO A 77 -17.60 41.84 19.18
CA PRO A 77 -17.50 41.85 20.63
C PRO A 77 -18.86 42.16 21.28
N PRO A 78 -19.20 41.55 22.43
CA PRO A 78 -20.45 41.86 23.12
C PRO A 78 -20.39 43.32 23.61
N ARG A 79 -21.30 44.16 23.12
CA ARG A 79 -21.55 45.48 23.74
C ARG A 79 -22.12 45.24 25.13
N ASN A 80 -21.31 45.50 26.16
CA ASN A 80 -21.79 45.65 27.53
C ASN A 80 -22.79 46.82 27.57
N ILE A 81 -24.07 46.49 27.68
CA ILE A 81 -25.13 47.44 27.98
C ILE A 81 -25.44 47.26 29.47
N CYS A 82 -24.93 48.18 30.30
CA CYS A 82 -25.37 48.31 31.69
C CYS A 82 -26.74 49.00 31.72
N PRO A 83 -27.80 48.41 32.30
CA PRO A 83 -28.99 49.16 32.67
C PRO A 83 -28.84 49.76 34.08
N ARG A 84 -29.47 50.92 34.25
CA ARG A 84 -29.65 51.69 35.48
C ARG A 84 -30.60 51.00 36.46
#